data_AF-A0A5R8PAT5-F1
#
_entry.id   AF-A0A5R8PAT5-F1
#
_cell.length_a   1.000
_cell.length_b   1.000
_cell.length_c   1.000
_cell.angle_alpha   90.00
_cell.angle_beta   90.00
_cell.angle_gamma   90.00
#
_symmetry.space_group_name_H-M   'P 1'
#
loop_
_entity.id
_entity.type
_entity.pdbx_description
1 polymer ?
#
loop_
_entity_poly.entity_id
_entity_poly.type
_entity_poly.pdbx_seq_one_letter_code
_entity_poly.pdbx_strand_id
1 'polypeptide(L)'
;MTDREFQVDLAELENITARVSGFIGFLSDSLAGLETRMTTLHQTWSGDAATAQADAFRKWATGATDVAEGIDAMREAAAAAHERYTSAIAANLRMLGRG
;
A
#
# COMPACT_ATOMS: atom_id res chain seq x y z
N MET A 1 -32.39 11.53 -2.21
CA MET A 1 -31.56 10.33 -2.01
C MET A 1 -30.13 10.77 -2.29
N THR A 2 -29.31 10.84 -1.25
CA THR A 2 -28.04 11.57 -1.21
C THR A 2 -26.95 10.84 -1.99
N ASP A 3 -26.53 11.43 -3.12
CA ASP A 3 -25.49 10.95 -4.05
C ASP A 3 -24.05 10.94 -3.47
N ARG A 4 -23.91 10.94 -2.13
CA ARG A 4 -22.62 11.04 -1.44
C ARG A 4 -22.00 9.70 -1.06
N GLU A 5 -22.71 8.58 -1.21
CA GLU A 5 -22.29 7.29 -0.65
C GLU A 5 -21.13 6.61 -1.40
N PHE A 6 -20.69 7.10 -2.57
CA PHE A 6 -19.60 6.49 -3.33
C PHE A 6 -18.59 7.49 -3.90
N GLN A 7 -18.45 8.67 -3.30
CA GLN A 7 -17.35 9.57 -3.67
C GLN A 7 -16.12 9.19 -2.84
N VAL A 8 -15.39 8.16 -3.28
CA VAL A 8 -14.04 7.90 -2.77
C VAL A 8 -13.21 9.16 -3.06
N ASP A 9 -12.72 9.80 -2.00
CA ASP A 9 -11.82 10.94 -2.13
C ASP A 9 -10.47 10.43 -2.63
N LEU A 10 -10.23 10.61 -3.93
CA LEU A 10 -8.97 10.22 -4.56
C LEU A 10 -7.78 10.92 -3.91
N ALA A 11 -7.94 12.16 -3.40
CA ALA A 11 -6.85 12.87 -2.74
C ALA A 11 -6.53 12.25 -1.36
N GLU A 12 -7.55 11.79 -0.62
CA GLU A 12 -7.32 11.05 0.63
C GLU A 12 -6.63 9.71 0.37
N LEU A 13 -7.04 8.99 -0.68
CA LEU A 13 -6.44 7.71 -1.05
C LEU A 13 -4.97 7.85 -1.50
N GLU A 14 -4.66 8.90 -2.27
CA GLU A 14 -3.28 9.24 -2.63
C GLU A 14 -2.44 9.59 -1.38
N ASN A 15 -3.02 10.31 -0.42
CA ASN A 15 -2.35 10.63 0.84
C ASN A 15 -2.02 9.36 1.66
N ILE A 16 -2.99 8.45 1.78
CA ILE A 16 -2.81 7.17 2.47
C ILE A 16 -1.74 6.33 1.75
N THR A 17 -1.79 6.27 0.42
CA THR A 17 -0.80 5.56 -0.40
C THR A 17 0.60 6.09 -0.12
N ALA A 18 0.83 7.40 -0.23
CA ALA A 18 2.12 8.02 0.01
C ALA A 18 2.64 7.75 1.45
N ARG A 19 1.76 7.82 2.45
CA ARG A 19 2.12 7.53 3.85
C ARG A 19 2.53 6.08 4.05
N VAL A 20 1.81 5.14 3.44
CA VAL A 20 2.14 3.72 3.56
C VAL A 20 3.42 3.38 2.80
N SER A 21 3.62 3.88 1.59
CA SER A 21 4.89 3.73 0.87
C SER A 21 6.08 4.26 1.67
N GLY A 22 5.93 5.44 2.29
CA GLY A 22 6.96 6.01 3.17
C GLY A 22 7.25 5.14 4.41
N PHE A 23 6.20 4.61 5.04
CA PHE A 23 6.33 3.70 6.17
C PHE A 23 7.03 2.39 5.78
N ILE A 24 6.66 1.79 4.66
CA ILE A 24 7.31 0.58 4.13
C ILE A 24 8.79 0.82 3.89
N GLY A 25 9.15 1.93 3.24
CA GLY A 25 10.56 2.31 3.06
C GLY A 25 11.32 2.39 4.39
N PHE A 26 10.74 3.08 5.38
CA PHE A 26 11.32 3.15 6.72
C PHE A 26 11.50 1.78 7.38
N LEU A 27 10.51 0.88 7.25
CA LEU A 27 10.62 -0.47 7.79
C LEU A 27 11.71 -1.28 7.09
N SER A 28 11.77 -1.24 5.75
CA SER A 28 12.80 -1.92 4.96
C SER A 28 14.20 -1.45 5.31
N ASP A 29 14.41 -0.14 5.48
CA ASP A 29 15.71 0.41 5.89
C ASP A 29 16.09 -0.01 7.31
N SER A 30 15.12 0.03 8.24
CA SER A 30 15.32 -0.40 9.62
C SER A 30 15.71 -1.88 9.69
N LEU A 31 15.05 -2.70 8.88
CA LEU A 31 15.33 -4.12 8.72
C LEU A 31 16.72 -4.37 8.15
N ALA A 32 17.07 -3.76 7.03
CA ALA A 32 18.39 -3.92 6.43
C ALA A 32 19.51 -3.52 7.42
N GLY A 33 19.27 -2.47 8.22
CA GLY A 33 20.16 -2.09 9.31
C GLY A 33 20.27 -3.16 10.41
N LEU A 34 19.16 -3.77 10.81
CA LEU A 34 19.16 -4.89 11.75
C LEU A 34 19.86 -6.13 11.19
N GLU A 35 19.61 -6.49 9.93
CA GLU A 35 20.22 -7.64 9.25
C GLU A 35 21.74 -7.49 9.16
N THR A 36 22.23 -6.30 8.85
CA THR A 36 23.67 -5.99 8.82
C THR A 36 24.31 -6.22 10.19
N ARG A 37 23.68 -5.72 11.26
CA ARG A 37 24.16 -5.93 12.64
C ARG A 37 24.10 -7.40 13.04
N MET A 38 23.04 -8.08 12.63
CA MET A 38 22.81 -9.48 12.91
C MET A 38 23.82 -10.39 12.20
N THR A 39 24.21 -10.06 10.97
CA THR A 39 25.25 -10.77 10.22
C THR A 39 26.59 -10.76 10.96
N THR A 40 26.92 -9.64 11.61
CA THR A 40 28.10 -9.53 12.47
C THR A 40 27.94 -10.40 13.72
N LEU A 41 26.76 -10.37 14.35
CA LEU A 41 26.46 -11.14 15.56
C LEU A 41 26.47 -12.66 15.30
N HIS A 42 26.00 -13.10 14.12
CA HIS A 42 25.93 -14.51 13.72
C HIS A 42 27.28 -15.20 13.59
N GLN A 43 28.38 -14.45 13.50
CA GLN A 43 29.73 -15.03 13.61
C GLN A 43 29.96 -15.74 14.95
N THR A 44 29.21 -15.33 15.97
CA THR A 44 29.28 -15.89 17.33
C THR A 44 27.95 -16.46 17.81
N TRP A 45 26.84 -16.12 17.15
CA TRP A 45 25.50 -16.56 17.51
C TRP A 45 24.85 -17.40 16.43
N SER A 46 24.75 -18.71 16.69
CA SER A 46 24.12 -19.69 15.82
C SER A 46 23.04 -20.50 16.57
N GLY A 47 22.28 -21.30 15.84
CA GLY A 47 21.25 -22.20 16.39
C GLY A 47 19.83 -21.74 16.11
N ASP A 48 18.85 -22.39 16.74
CA ASP A 48 17.43 -22.25 16.37
C ASP A 48 16.89 -20.83 16.50
N ALA A 49 17.32 -20.08 17.52
CA ALA A 49 16.91 -18.69 17.72
C ALA A 49 17.42 -17.76 16.60
N ALA A 50 18.64 -18.01 16.11
CA ALA A 50 19.23 -17.29 14.99
C ALA A 50 18.43 -17.54 13.70
N THR A 51 18.10 -18.81 13.41
CA THR A 51 17.25 -19.18 12.27
C THR A 51 15.85 -18.58 12.37
N ALA A 52 15.21 -18.64 13.55
CA ALA A 52 13.88 -18.11 13.77
C ALA A 52 13.80 -16.58 13.55
N GLN A 53 14.86 -15.85 13.92
CA GLN A 53 14.96 -14.42 13.65
C GLN A 53 15.04 -14.14 12.15
N ALA A 54 15.89 -14.86 11.40
CA ALA A 54 16.02 -14.70 9.95
C ALA A 54 14.71 -15.04 9.21
N ASP A 55 13.96 -16.02 9.71
CA ASP A 55 12.64 -16.36 9.18
C ASP A 55 11.60 -15.28 9.46
N ALA A 56 11.59 -14.73 10.68
CA ALA A 56 10.71 -13.62 11.04
C ALA A 56 10.99 -12.39 10.18
N PHE A 57 12.28 -12.11 9.90
CA PHE A 57 12.70 -11.04 9.02
C PHE A 57 12.12 -11.18 7.61
N ARG A 58 12.31 -12.34 6.97
CA ARG A 58 11.81 -12.60 5.63
C ARG A 58 10.29 -12.45 5.56
N LYS A 59 9.57 -12.99 6.54
CA LYS A 59 8.11 -12.86 6.62
C LYS A 59 7.66 -11.41 6.71
N TRP A 60 8.36 -10.60 7.48
CA TRP A 60 7.99 -9.20 7.66
C TRP A 60 8.28 -8.37 6.41
N ALA A 61 9.41 -8.61 5.72
CA ALA A 61 9.71 -7.98 4.44
C ALA A 61 8.68 -8.33 3.35
N THR A 62 8.29 -9.61 3.25
CA THR A 62 7.20 -10.03 2.35
C THR A 62 5.89 -9.34 2.70
N GLY A 63 5.47 -9.38 3.97
CA GLY A 63 4.20 -8.77 4.39
C GLY A 63 4.16 -7.25 4.18
N ALA A 64 5.28 -6.54 4.34
CA ALA A 64 5.35 -5.12 4.04
C ALA A 64 5.16 -4.83 2.54
N THR A 65 5.70 -5.70 1.67
CA THR A 65 5.52 -5.62 0.22
C THR A 65 4.06 -5.89 -0.16
N ASP A 66 3.46 -6.94 0.40
CA ASP A 66 2.06 -7.31 0.13
C ASP A 66 1.09 -6.17 0.50
N VAL A 67 1.34 -5.47 1.62
CA VAL A 67 0.55 -4.30 2.03
C VAL A 67 0.71 -3.15 1.04
N ALA A 68 1.93 -2.89 0.56
CA ALA A 68 2.21 -1.86 -0.44
C ALA A 68 1.39 -2.10 -1.70
N GLU A 69 1.51 -3.30 -2.26
CA GLU A 69 0.86 -3.72 -3.49
C GLU A 69 -0.66 -3.70 -3.35
N GLY A 70 -1.19 -4.14 -2.20
CA GLY A 70 -2.62 -4.11 -1.92
C GLY A 70 -3.20 -2.69 -1.91
N ILE A 71 -2.48 -1.71 -1.36
CA ILE A 71 -2.91 -0.30 -1.34
C ILE A 71 -2.84 0.32 -2.73
N ASP A 72 -1.79 0.02 -3.49
CA ASP A 72 -1.69 0.45 -4.88
C ASP A 72 -2.84 -0.11 -5.74
N ALA A 73 -3.20 -1.38 -5.54
CA ALA A 73 -4.35 -1.98 -6.21
C ALA A 73 -5.68 -1.30 -5.81
N MET A 74 -5.85 -0.93 -4.53
CA MET A 74 -7.01 -0.15 -4.08
C MET A 74 -7.06 1.24 -4.73
N ARG A 75 -5.90 1.92 -4.87
CA ARG A 75 -5.78 3.20 -5.58
C ARG A 75 -6.25 3.08 -7.02
N GLU A 76 -5.77 2.08 -7.75
CA GLU A 76 -6.15 1.85 -9.15
C GLU A 76 -7.65 1.55 -9.28
N ALA A 77 -8.20 0.71 -8.40
CA ALA A 77 -9.62 0.38 -8.41
C ALA A 77 -10.50 1.62 -8.14
N ALA A 78 -10.10 2.48 -7.21
CA ALA A 78 -10.81 3.73 -6.91
C ALA A 78 -10.75 4.72 -8.07
N ALA A 79 -9.59 4.88 -8.71
CA ALA A 79 -9.44 5.73 -9.89
C ALA A 79 -10.35 5.27 -11.04
N ALA A 80 -10.36 3.96 -11.32
CA ALA A 80 -11.23 3.36 -12.34
C ALA A 80 -12.73 3.53 -12.01
N ALA A 81 -13.12 3.39 -10.74
CA ALA A 81 -14.49 3.64 -10.31
C ALA A 81 -14.88 5.11 -10.53
N HIS A 82 -14.02 6.05 -10.11
CA HIS A 82 -14.25 7.48 -10.28
C HIS A 82 -14.43 7.88 -11.75
N GLU A 83 -13.59 7.35 -12.66
CA GLU A 83 -13.71 7.60 -14.10
C GLU A 83 -15.05 7.11 -14.66
N ARG A 84 -15.49 5.90 -14.28
CA ARG A 84 -16.77 5.31 -14.70
C ARG A 84 -17.96 6.14 -14.22
N TYR A 85 -17.93 6.63 -12.98
CA TYR A 85 -19.00 7.48 -12.45
C TYR A 85 -19.04 8.85 -13.16
N THR A 86 -17.89 9.51 -13.29
CA THR A 86 -17.81 10.83 -13.94
C THR A 86 -18.22 10.76 -15.42
N SER A 87 -17.79 9.72 -16.14
CA SER A 87 -18.18 9.53 -17.54
C SER A 87 -19.67 9.24 -17.71
N ALA A 88 -20.27 8.43 -16.82
CA ALA A 88 -21.70 8.17 -16.82
C ALA A 88 -22.54 9.43 -16.56
N ILE A 89 -22.11 10.26 -15.59
CA ILE A 89 -22.74 11.56 -15.31
C ILE A 89 -22.65 12.48 -16.54
N ALA A 90 -21.46 12.60 -17.14
CA ALA A 90 -21.25 13.42 -18.32
C ALA A 90 -22.07 12.95 -19.54
N ALA A 91 -22.23 11.63 -19.71
CA ALA A 91 -23.06 11.05 -20.75
C ALA A 91 -24.55 11.36 -20.51
N ASN A 92 -25.03 11.24 -19.26
CA ASN A 92 -26.39 11.57 -18.89
C ASN A 92 -26.70 13.06 -19.06
N LEU A 93 -25.78 13.96 -18.69
CA LEU A 93 -25.94 15.41 -18.90
C LEU A 93 -26.05 15.77 -20.39
N ARG A 94 -25.23 15.13 -21.24
CA ARG A 94 -25.31 15.27 -22.70
C ARG A 94 -26.64 14.74 -23.26
N MET A 95 -27.08 13.57 -22.81
CA MET A 95 -28.37 12.98 -23.25
C MET A 95 -29.57 13.83 -22.84
N LEU A 96 -29.53 14.47 -21.67
CA LEU A 96 -30.62 15.29 -21.14
C LEU A 96 -30.60 16.74 -21.66
N GLY A 97 -29.71 17.08 -22.60
CA GLY A 97 -29.66 18.41 -23.23
C GLY A 97 -29.25 19.54 -22.28
N ARG A 98 -28.57 19.21 -21.18
CA ARG A 98 -28.07 20.18 -20.18
C ARG A 98 -26.54 20.32 -20.19
N GLY A 99 -25.92 19.95 -21.32
CA GLY A 99 -24.49 20.16 -21.58
C GLY A 99 -24.17 21.56 -22.04
#